data_AF-A0AAW1HT06-F1
#
_entry.id   AF-A0AAW1HT06-F1
#
_cell.length_a   1.000
_cell.length_b   1.000
_cell.length_c   1.000
_cell.angle_alpha   90.00
_cell.angle_beta   90.00
_cell.angle_gamma   90.00
#
_symmetry.space_group_name_H-M   'P 1'
#
loop_
_entity.id
_entity.type
_entity.pdbx_description
1 polymer ?
#
loop_
_entity_poly.entity_id
_entity_poly.type
_entity_poly.pdbx_seq_one_letter_code
_entity_poly.pdbx_strand_id
1 'polypeptide(L)'
;MSVKRASELYDINHSTLINHLQNWKCGPVGRPTILTQEEEQHIDRFQLKILVQDYLKRIDRPNPFSDGIPGKDGITGFEKRWREILRRRVGQNPPKNRAEACSKVVLQDFYNKLNNSIERFQLQRKLQNIFNCDENGQQTDYGIQKILCRKGSVNRHKVVGSTTAKPN
;
A
#
# COMPACT_ATOMS: atom_id res chain seq x y z
N MET A 1 3.21 49.97 -9.10
CA MET A 1 4.36 49.67 -10.00
C MET A 1 3.84 48.82 -11.15
N SER A 2 4.20 49.09 -12.41
CA SER A 2 3.77 48.27 -13.55
C SER A 2 4.46 46.90 -13.53
N VAL A 3 3.77 45.84 -13.98
CA VAL A 3 4.33 44.47 -14.03
C VAL A 3 5.61 44.41 -14.87
N LYS A 4 5.67 45.18 -15.97
CA LYS A 4 6.88 45.32 -16.79
C LYS A 4 8.04 45.94 -16.01
N ARG A 5 7.77 47.02 -15.28
CA ARG A 5 8.78 47.69 -14.44
C ARG A 5 9.24 46.80 -13.28
N ALA A 6 8.35 45.99 -12.72
CA ALA A 6 8.70 45.00 -11.70
C ALA A 6 9.55 43.85 -12.28
N SER A 7 9.23 43.39 -13.49
CA SER A 7 10.03 42.37 -14.20
C SER A 7 11.47 42.84 -14.41
N GLU A 8 11.66 44.08 -14.87
CA GLU A 8 12.98 44.68 -15.07
C GLU A 8 13.73 44.95 -13.75
N LEU A 9 13.03 45.41 -12.71
CA LEU A 9 13.65 45.70 -11.39
C LEU A 9 14.09 44.45 -10.64
N TYR A 10 13.33 43.36 -10.74
CA TYR A 10 13.53 42.15 -9.94
C TYR A 10 14.08 40.97 -10.74
N ASP A 11 14.32 41.14 -12.04
CA ASP A 11 14.77 40.09 -12.97
C ASP A 11 13.90 38.82 -12.93
N ILE A 12 12.59 39.02 -12.77
CA ILE A 12 11.59 37.95 -12.80
C ILE A 12 10.87 38.02 -14.14
N ASN A 13 10.73 36.89 -14.83
CA ASN A 13 10.02 36.85 -16.11
C ASN A 13 8.61 37.45 -15.98
N HIS A 14 8.29 38.39 -16.87
CA HIS A 14 6.99 39.07 -16.93
C HIS A 14 5.80 38.09 -16.87
N SER A 15 5.90 36.94 -17.54
CA SER A 15 4.87 35.90 -17.54
C SER A 15 4.68 35.25 -16.17
N THR A 16 5.75 35.03 -15.41
CA THR A 16 5.69 34.51 -14.04
C THR A 16 4.96 35.48 -13.12
N LEU A 17 5.22 36.78 -13.24
CA LEU A 17 4.54 37.82 -12.45
C LEU A 17 3.04 37.89 -12.79
N ILE A 18 2.67 37.78 -14.08
CA ILE A 18 1.26 37.71 -14.50
C ILE A 18 0.59 36.47 -13.93
N ASN A 19 1.21 35.29 -14.07
CA ASN A 19 0.67 34.04 -13.55
C ASN A 19 0.45 34.12 -12.04
N HIS A 20 1.38 34.73 -11.31
CA HIS A 20 1.26 34.91 -9.87
C HIS A 20 0.17 35.90 -9.48
N LEU A 21 -0.02 37.00 -10.24
CA LEU A 21 -1.13 37.94 -10.05
C LEU A 21 -2.49 37.33 -10.37
N GLN A 22 -2.54 36.46 -11.37
CA GLN A 22 -3.74 35.71 -11.77
C GLN A 22 -3.99 34.47 -10.89
N ASN A 23 -3.17 34.24 -9.85
CA ASN A 23 -3.23 33.05 -8.99
C ASN A 23 -3.20 31.72 -9.77
N TRP A 24 -2.51 31.70 -10.91
CA TRP A 24 -2.35 30.48 -11.70
C TRP A 24 -1.52 29.46 -10.92
N LYS A 25 -2.10 28.28 -10.66
CA LYS A 25 -1.39 27.16 -10.04
C LYS A 25 -1.28 26.03 -11.04
N CYS A 26 -0.06 25.53 -11.27
CA CYS A 26 0.12 24.28 -11.99
C CYS A 26 -0.53 23.15 -11.18
N GLY A 27 -1.31 22.30 -11.85
CA GLY A 27 -1.86 21.09 -11.26
C GLY A 27 -0.76 20.11 -10.81
N PRO A 28 -1.11 19.08 -10.03
CA PRO A 28 -0.17 18.04 -9.62
C PRO A 28 0.52 17.41 -10.85
N VAL A 29 1.84 17.33 -10.79
CA VAL A 29 2.69 16.85 -11.89
C VAL A 29 2.82 15.32 -11.80
N GLY A 30 2.38 14.58 -12.82
CA GLY A 30 2.42 13.11 -12.83
C GLY A 30 1.48 12.47 -13.85
N ARG A 31 1.48 11.12 -13.93
CA ARG A 31 0.49 10.38 -14.73
C ARG A 31 -0.92 10.59 -14.14
N PRO A 32 -1.96 10.74 -14.98
CA PRO A 32 -3.33 10.86 -14.50
C PRO A 32 -3.72 9.63 -13.69
N THR A 33 -4.26 9.86 -12.50
CA THR A 33 -4.79 8.80 -11.63
C THR A 33 -6.02 8.20 -12.29
N ILE A 34 -6.04 6.87 -12.47
CA ILE A 34 -7.16 6.14 -13.11
C ILE A 34 -8.43 6.24 -12.26
N LEU A 35 -8.26 6.43 -10.95
CA LEU A 35 -9.33 6.60 -9.97
C LEU A 35 -9.36 8.04 -9.46
N THR A 36 -10.55 8.55 -9.19
CA THR A 36 -10.75 9.83 -8.51
C THR A 36 -10.29 9.75 -7.05
N GLN A 37 -9.94 10.89 -6.46
CA GLN A 37 -9.51 10.97 -5.07
C GLN A 37 -10.59 10.45 -4.09
N GLU A 38 -11.87 10.54 -4.47
CA GLU A 38 -12.98 10.01 -3.69
C GLU A 38 -13.06 8.48 -3.76
N GLU A 39 -12.86 7.90 -4.95
CA GLU A 39 -12.82 6.45 -5.17
C GLU A 39 -11.65 5.80 -4.42
N GLU A 40 -10.45 6.39 -4.48
CA GLU A 40 -9.28 5.89 -3.74
C GLU A 40 -9.50 5.93 -2.21
N GLN A 41 -10.17 6.97 -1.71
CA GLN A 41 -10.55 7.06 -0.29
C GLN A 41 -11.67 6.09 0.09
N HIS A 42 -12.57 5.76 -0.85
CA HIS A 42 -13.66 4.82 -0.62
C HIS A 42 -13.13 3.40 -0.42
N ILE A 43 -12.17 2.99 -1.25
CA ILE A 43 -11.57 1.64 -1.23
C ILE A 43 -10.87 1.35 0.11
N ASP A 44 -10.18 2.33 0.69
CA ASP A 44 -9.47 2.16 1.97
C ASP A 44 -10.46 2.05 3.16
N ARG A 45 -11.56 2.81 3.16
CA ARG A 45 -12.50 2.87 4.29
C ARG A 45 -13.57 1.79 4.28
N PHE A 46 -13.78 1.12 3.16
CA PHE A 46 -14.84 0.13 2.97
C PHE A 46 -14.72 -1.09 3.90
N GLN A 47 -13.52 -1.62 4.11
CA GLN A 47 -13.31 -2.78 4.98
C GLN A 47 -13.73 -2.51 6.44
N LEU A 48 -13.47 -1.30 6.95
CA LEU A 48 -13.88 -0.94 8.30
C LEU A 48 -15.41 -0.76 8.41
N LYS A 49 -16.08 -0.31 7.34
CA LYS A 49 -17.54 -0.24 7.29
C LYS A 49 -18.17 -1.63 7.41
N ILE A 50 -17.64 -2.61 6.66
CA ILE A 50 -18.11 -3.99 6.72
C ILE A 50 -17.91 -4.56 8.13
N LEU A 51 -16.72 -4.40 8.72
CA LEU A 51 -16.44 -4.92 10.07
C LEU A 51 -17.39 -4.35 11.13
N VAL A 52 -17.67 -3.05 11.06
CA VAL A 52 -18.59 -2.40 11.99
C VAL A 52 -20.02 -2.89 11.76
N GLN A 53 -20.47 -3.03 10.52
CA GLN A 53 -21.79 -3.57 10.18
C GLN A 53 -21.94 -5.00 10.71
N ASP A 54 -20.97 -5.88 10.43
CA ASP A 54 -20.96 -7.27 10.90
C ASP A 54 -21.01 -7.34 12.42
N TYR A 55 -20.23 -6.49 13.11
CA TYR A 55 -20.25 -6.42 14.56
C TYR A 55 -21.63 -5.99 15.09
N LEU A 56 -22.22 -4.93 14.51
CA LEU A 56 -23.54 -4.43 14.90
C LEU A 56 -24.66 -5.46 14.69
N LYS A 57 -24.61 -6.21 13.58
CA LYS A 57 -25.52 -7.32 13.29
C LYS A 57 -25.41 -8.43 14.33
N ARG A 58 -24.19 -8.78 14.76
CA ARG A 58 -23.97 -9.84 15.76
C ARG A 58 -24.48 -9.48 17.15
N ILE A 59 -24.41 -8.20 17.53
CA ILE A 59 -24.87 -7.74 18.84
C ILE A 59 -26.32 -7.25 18.84
N ASP A 60 -27.00 -7.33 17.68
CA ASP A 60 -28.37 -6.85 17.43
C ASP A 60 -28.66 -5.47 18.03
N ARG A 61 -27.72 -4.52 17.83
CA ARG A 61 -27.82 -3.19 18.42
C ARG A 61 -28.56 -2.23 17.48
N PRO A 62 -29.64 -1.57 17.94
CA PRO A 62 -30.27 -0.48 17.20
C PRO A 62 -29.24 0.61 16.92
N ASN A 63 -29.18 1.06 15.67
CA ASN A 63 -28.20 2.03 15.23
C ASN A 63 -28.81 2.98 14.18
N PRO A 64 -28.32 4.22 14.07
CA PRO A 64 -28.86 5.23 13.16
C PRO A 64 -28.33 5.09 11.72
N PHE A 65 -27.69 3.98 11.38
CA PHE A 65 -27.04 3.81 10.08
C PHE A 65 -28.00 3.18 9.06
N SER A 66 -27.95 3.65 7.82
CA SER A 66 -28.67 3.00 6.71
C SER A 66 -28.15 1.57 6.55
N ASP A 67 -29.04 0.59 6.63
CA ASP A 67 -28.74 -0.85 6.53
C ASP A 67 -27.66 -1.35 7.50
N GLY A 68 -27.49 -0.65 8.63
CA GLY A 68 -26.44 -0.94 9.61
C GLY A 68 -25.02 -0.56 9.15
N ILE A 69 -24.87 0.15 8.02
CA ILE A 69 -23.58 0.51 7.43
C ILE A 69 -23.19 1.93 7.86
N PRO A 70 -22.11 2.10 8.65
CA PRO A 70 -21.68 3.44 9.05
C PRO A 70 -21.23 4.27 7.84
N GLY A 71 -21.74 5.51 7.77
CA GLY A 71 -21.34 6.51 6.79
C GLY A 71 -19.91 7.02 6.99
N LYS A 72 -19.48 7.95 6.13
CA LYS A 72 -18.15 8.58 6.16
C LYS A 72 -17.82 9.18 7.53
N ASP A 73 -18.78 9.85 8.15
CA ASP A 73 -18.61 10.52 9.44
C ASP A 73 -18.52 9.53 10.61
N GLY A 74 -19.31 8.46 10.56
CA GLY A 74 -19.25 7.38 11.54
C GLY A 74 -17.87 6.73 11.59
N ILE A 75 -17.30 6.43 10.41
CA ILE A 75 -15.95 5.88 10.28
C ILE A 75 -14.89 6.89 10.70
N THR A 76 -14.97 8.13 10.24
CA THR A 76 -14.00 9.18 10.59
C THR A 76 -13.99 9.45 12.10
N GLY A 77 -15.17 9.49 12.72
CA GLY A 77 -15.32 9.62 14.17
C GLY A 77 -14.73 8.44 14.93
N PHE A 78 -14.96 7.21 14.45
CA PHE A 78 -14.36 6.01 15.04
C PHE A 78 -12.82 6.10 15.05
N GLU A 79 -12.21 6.40 13.90
CA GLU A 79 -10.76 6.49 13.80
C GLU A 79 -10.17 7.61 14.67
N LYS A 80 -10.85 8.76 14.75
CA LYS A 80 -10.42 9.86 15.62
C LYS A 80 -10.45 9.45 17.10
N ARG A 81 -11.51 8.78 17.55
CA ARG A 81 -11.63 8.32 18.95
C ARG A 81 -10.54 7.32 19.32
N TRP A 82 -10.20 6.42 18.41
CA TRP A 82 -9.25 5.33 18.67
C TRP A 82 -7.82 5.61 18.18
N ARG A 83 -7.49 6.85 17.79
CA ARG A 83 -6.20 7.21 17.18
C ARG A 83 -4.97 6.85 18.02
N GLU A 84 -5.13 6.80 19.34
CA GLU A 84 -4.04 6.46 20.26
C GLU A 84 -3.75 4.95 20.29
N ILE A 85 -4.73 4.13 19.90
CA ILE A 85 -4.64 2.67 19.97
C ILE A 85 -4.57 2.06 18.58
N LEU A 86 -5.25 2.61 17.59
CA LEU A 86 -5.37 2.10 16.23
C LEU A 86 -4.78 3.07 15.21
N ARG A 87 -4.11 2.53 14.19
CA ARG A 87 -3.55 3.32 13.10
C ARG A 87 -3.57 2.54 11.79
N ARG A 88 -3.81 3.24 10.68
CA ARG A 88 -3.61 2.68 9.34
C ARG A 88 -2.12 2.61 9.01
N ARG A 89 -1.72 1.50 8.41
CA ARG A 89 -0.34 1.23 7.99
C ARG A 89 -0.36 0.51 6.66
N VAL A 90 0.65 0.77 5.83
CA VAL A 90 0.89 -0.03 4.64
C VAL A 90 1.21 -1.45 5.11
N GLY A 91 0.40 -2.41 4.65
CA GLY A 91 0.67 -3.83 4.85
C GLY A 91 1.81 -4.25 3.92
N GLN A 92 2.73 -5.07 4.41
CA GLN A 92 3.57 -5.83 3.50
C GLN A 92 2.69 -6.93 2.90
N ASN A 93 2.70 -7.02 1.57
CA ASN A 93 1.96 -8.01 0.81
C ASN A 93 2.93 -9.11 0.35
N PRO A 94 3.36 -10.05 1.21
CA PRO A 94 4.05 -11.22 0.70
C PRO A 94 3.06 -11.98 -0.20
N PRO A 95 3.46 -12.36 -1.42
CA PRO A 95 2.64 -13.23 -2.24
C PRO A 95 2.43 -14.56 -1.49
N LYS A 96 1.23 -15.15 -1.63
CA LYS A 96 0.79 -16.33 -0.86
C LYS A 96 1.81 -17.47 -0.88
N ASN A 97 2.47 -17.70 -2.01
CA ASN A 97 3.56 -18.68 -2.14
C ASN A 97 4.73 -18.44 -1.16
N ARG A 98 5.14 -17.19 -0.93
CA ARG A 98 6.18 -16.87 0.06
C ARG A 98 5.70 -17.10 1.49
N ALA A 99 4.42 -16.82 1.78
CA ALA A 99 3.86 -17.10 3.09
C ALA A 99 3.81 -18.62 3.38
N GLU A 100 3.42 -19.42 2.40
CA GLU A 100 3.39 -20.89 2.50
C GLU A 100 4.79 -21.50 2.56
N ALA A 101 5.76 -20.91 1.85
CA ALA A 101 7.16 -21.34 1.86
C ALA A 101 7.83 -21.19 3.24
N CYS A 102 7.26 -20.41 4.16
CA CYS A 102 7.74 -20.29 5.54
C CYS A 102 7.28 -21.43 6.47
N SER A 103 6.59 -22.46 5.96
CA SER A 103 6.27 -23.65 6.74
C SER A 103 7.53 -24.40 7.18
N LYS A 104 7.53 -24.94 8.41
CA LYS A 104 8.66 -25.71 8.97
C LYS A 104 9.07 -26.86 8.05
N VAL A 105 8.09 -27.54 7.43
CA VAL A 105 8.34 -28.67 6.52
C VAL A 105 9.08 -28.21 5.27
N VAL A 106 8.63 -27.11 4.67
CA VAL A 106 9.22 -26.56 3.44
C VAL A 106 10.62 -26.02 3.71
N LEU A 107 10.82 -25.34 4.83
CA LEU A 107 12.14 -24.84 5.24
C LEU A 107 13.12 -25.99 5.48
N GLN A 108 12.69 -27.05 6.17
CA GLN A 108 13.56 -28.20 6.42
C GLN A 108 13.96 -28.89 5.12
N ASP A 109 13.01 -29.12 4.22
CA ASP A 109 13.28 -29.68 2.90
C ASP A 109 14.24 -28.81 2.07
N PHE A 110 14.05 -27.49 2.08
CA PHE A 110 14.94 -26.54 1.42
C PHE A 110 16.38 -26.65 1.94
N TYR A 111 16.58 -26.59 3.26
CA TYR A 111 17.94 -26.66 3.84
C TYR A 111 18.59 -28.03 3.62
N ASN A 112 17.82 -29.11 3.65
CA ASN A 112 18.33 -30.45 3.34
C ASN A 112 18.82 -30.51 1.87
N LYS A 113 18.03 -30.02 0.92
CA LYS A 113 18.41 -29.96 -0.51
C LYS A 113 19.61 -29.06 -0.75
N LEU A 114 19.69 -27.93 -0.05
CA LEU A 114 20.83 -27.02 -0.12
C LEU A 114 22.11 -27.70 0.36
N ASN A 115 22.08 -28.34 1.54
CA ASN A 115 23.23 -29.08 2.07
C ASN A 115 23.68 -30.18 1.11
N ASN A 116 22.74 -31.00 0.62
CA ASN A 116 23.04 -32.06 -0.34
C ASN A 116 23.72 -31.51 -1.61
N SER A 117 23.29 -30.34 -2.09
CA SER A 117 23.90 -29.70 -3.27
C SER A 117 25.30 -29.18 -2.97
N ILE A 118 25.50 -28.55 -1.80
CA ILE A 118 26.81 -28.06 -1.37
C ILE A 118 27.80 -29.22 -1.25
N GLU A 119 27.39 -30.34 -0.67
CA GLU A 119 28.21 -31.54 -0.52
C GLU A 119 28.50 -32.18 -1.88
N ARG A 120 27.47 -32.42 -2.69
CA ARG A 120 27.60 -33.06 -4.02
C ARG A 120 28.56 -32.31 -4.94
N PHE A 121 28.50 -30.99 -4.95
CA PHE A 121 29.36 -30.15 -5.79
C PHE A 121 30.61 -29.63 -5.07
N GLN A 122 30.84 -30.04 -3.82
CA GLN A 122 31.96 -29.63 -2.99
C GLN A 122 32.14 -28.10 -2.94
N LEU A 123 31.01 -27.39 -2.80
CA LEU A 123 30.94 -25.93 -2.81
C LEU A 123 31.32 -25.30 -1.47
N GLN A 124 31.71 -26.11 -0.48
CA GLN A 124 32.17 -25.60 0.81
C GLN A 124 33.32 -24.62 0.60
N ARG A 125 33.10 -23.36 1.02
CA ARG A 125 34.04 -22.24 0.86
C ARG A 125 34.40 -21.88 -0.59
N LYS A 126 33.60 -22.29 -1.59
CA LYS A 126 33.80 -21.98 -3.02
C LYS A 126 32.64 -21.16 -3.60
N LEU A 127 32.35 -20.03 -2.98
CA LEU A 127 31.25 -19.14 -3.39
C LEU A 127 31.42 -18.61 -4.82
N GLN A 128 32.66 -18.48 -5.30
CA GLN A 128 32.98 -18.03 -6.65
C GLN A 128 32.48 -18.96 -7.77
N ASN A 129 32.10 -20.20 -7.44
CA ASN A 129 31.57 -21.17 -8.39
C ASN A 129 30.03 -21.11 -8.47
N ILE A 130 29.38 -20.21 -7.73
CA ILE A 130 27.92 -20.05 -7.70
C ILE A 130 27.56 -18.83 -8.54
N PHE A 131 26.92 -19.07 -9.68
CA PHE A 131 26.42 -18.03 -10.55
C PHE A 131 24.93 -17.84 -10.33
N ASN A 132 24.48 -16.60 -10.19
CA ASN A 132 23.06 -16.30 -10.25
C ASN A 132 22.63 -16.31 -11.72
N CYS A 133 21.66 -17.17 -12.05
CA CYS A 133 21.08 -17.26 -13.39
C CYS A 133 19.60 -16.87 -13.41
N ASP A 134 19.10 -16.23 -12.36
CA ASP A 134 17.71 -15.80 -12.26
C ASP A 134 17.45 -14.53 -13.10
N GLU A 135 16.32 -14.49 -13.79
CA GLU A 135 15.90 -13.33 -14.57
C GLU A 135 15.23 -12.29 -13.67
N ASN A 136 15.47 -11.00 -13.92
CA ASN A 136 14.78 -9.93 -13.20
C ASN A 136 13.31 -9.88 -13.64
N GLY A 137 12.44 -10.54 -12.88
CA GLY A 137 11.00 -10.38 -13.02
C GLY A 137 10.57 -8.95 -12.68
N GLN A 138 10.18 -8.18 -13.69
CA GLN A 138 9.51 -6.89 -13.47
C GLN A 138 8.08 -7.17 -13.00
N GLN A 139 7.88 -7.16 -11.68
CA GLN A 139 6.56 -7.30 -11.10
C GLN A 139 5.85 -5.94 -11.14
N THR A 140 4.66 -5.90 -11.73
CA THR A 140 3.76 -4.75 -11.63
C THR A 140 3.32 -4.59 -10.17
N ASP A 141 3.42 -3.36 -9.66
CA ASP A 141 3.06 -3.04 -8.28
C ASP A 141 1.59 -3.40 -8.01
N TYR A 142 1.34 -4.26 -7.02
CA TYR A 142 -0.02 -4.61 -6.56
C TYR A 142 -0.73 -3.45 -5.85
N GLY A 143 -0.07 -2.29 -5.76
CA GLY A 143 -0.57 -1.10 -5.13
C GLY A 143 -0.42 -1.16 -3.61
N ILE A 144 -0.38 0.04 -3.02
CA ILE A 144 -0.20 0.23 -1.59
C ILE A 144 -1.54 -0.06 -0.89
N GLN A 145 -1.66 -1.22 -0.26
CA GLN A 145 -2.82 -1.53 0.57
C GLN A 145 -2.57 -1.15 2.04
N LYS A 146 -3.46 -0.32 2.60
CA LYS A 146 -3.44 0.04 4.01
C LYS A 146 -4.29 -0.95 4.81
N ILE A 147 -3.79 -1.35 5.97
CA ILE A 147 -4.51 -2.16 6.95
C ILE A 147 -4.64 -1.38 8.26
N LEU A 148 -5.76 -1.58 8.96
CA LEU A 148 -5.96 -1.03 10.29
C LEU A 148 -5.33 -1.97 11.32
N CYS A 149 -4.43 -1.45 12.16
CA CYS A 149 -3.68 -2.25 13.13
C CYS A 149 -3.44 -1.47 14.43
N ARG A 150 -3.04 -2.18 15.49
CA ARG A 150 -2.68 -1.55 16.77
C ARG A 150 -1.42 -0.70 16.60
N LYS A 151 -1.43 0.51 17.18
CA LYS A 151 -0.28 1.41 17.23
C LYS A 151 0.88 0.67 17.92
N GLY A 152 2.04 0.64 17.27
CA GLY A 152 3.24 -0.07 17.74
C GLY A 152 3.40 -1.51 17.25
N SER A 153 2.45 -2.06 16.48
CA SER A 153 2.58 -3.43 15.96
C SER A 153 3.74 -3.57 14.96
N VAL A 154 4.63 -4.53 15.20
CA VAL A 154 5.69 -5.00 14.29
C VAL A 154 5.15 -6.10 13.35
N ASN A 155 5.74 -6.25 12.16
CA ASN A 155 5.44 -7.28 11.16
C ASN A 155 3.96 -7.34 10.71
N ARG A 156 3.55 -6.29 10.01
CA ARG A 156 2.18 -6.13 9.49
C ARG A 156 2.06 -6.81 8.14
N HIS A 157 1.60 -8.05 8.13
CA HIS A 157 1.47 -8.83 6.89
C HIS A 157 0.00 -9.04 6.55
N LYS A 158 -0.33 -8.85 5.27
CA LYS A 158 -1.58 -9.33 4.71
C LYS A 158 -1.22 -10.38 3.68
N VAL A 159 -1.69 -11.61 3.88
CA VAL A 159 -1.55 -12.64 2.84
C VAL A 159 -2.43 -12.22 1.67
N VAL A 160 -1.81 -11.84 0.55
CA VAL A 160 -2.53 -11.52 -0.67
C VAL A 160 -2.54 -12.78 -1.54
N GLY A 161 -3.73 -13.31 -1.81
CA GLY A 161 -3.89 -14.39 -2.78
C GLY A 161 -3.56 -13.87 -4.17
N SER A 162 -2.46 -14.33 -4.78
CA SER A 162 -2.22 -14.08 -6.20
C SER A 162 -3.14 -15.01 -7.00
N THR A 163 -4.29 -14.51 -7.42
CA THR A 163 -5.11 -15.23 -8.40
C THR A 163 -4.56 -14.90 -9.78
N THR A 164 -3.50 -15.60 -10.20
CA THR A 164 -3.20 -15.71 -11.62
C THR A 164 -4.20 -16.70 -12.21
N ALA A 165 -5.44 -16.24 -12.41
CA ALA A 165 -6.36 -16.93 -13.30
C ALA A 165 -5.84 -16.70 -14.72
N LYS A 166 -5.36 -17.77 -15.37
CA LYS A 166 -5.20 -17.75 -16.82
C LYS A 166 -6.60 -17.65 -17.43
N PRO A 167 -6.86 -16.72 -18.37
CA PRO A 167 -8.08 -16.78 -19.17
C PRO A 167 -8.06 -18.09 -19.97
N ASN A 168 -9.17 -18.82 -19.91
CA ASN A 168 -9.46 -19.96 -20.79
C ASN A 168 -9.66 -19.50 -22.22
#